data_AF-A0A969WBK5-F1
#
_entry.id   AF-A0A969WBK5-F1
#
_cell.length_a   1.000
_cell.length_b   1.000
_cell.length_c   1.000
_cell.angle_alpha   90.00
_cell.angle_beta   90.00
_cell.angle_gamma   90.00
#
_symmetry.space_group_name_H-M   'P 1'
#
loop_
_entity.id
_entity.type
_entity.pdbx_description
1 polymer ?
#
loop_
_entity_poly.entity_id
_entity_poly.type
_entity_poly.pdbx_seq_one_letter_code
_entity_poly.pdbx_strand_id
1 'polypeptide(L)'
;MPYLHLRRHGAYLLSASAVVGTLLLAACSDNNDNNNDDGGDVVKTTSFAPVEAAATDGAKRQVYASDYATVDGVTRETSYVTILRSGEQRGASTSLNVFGQIVDNTMTPIYQTDGSTTIADSNDFSSILQVGGKLYAVSQFESRPGGMYLTALSQDSETGKLAAVETTAIDLSGINGIWNPCAGMVTPWETHLGSEEYEPNAANGTDSASSMSAYLAGATTNPYYWGYPVEVTVSDAGAASVAKHYSMGRFAHELSYVMPDEKTVYQSDDGTDVGFFRYVADTAGDLSGGTLYAMKWSQTSDSSDSALGTADISWIELGSGTDAEVKALIDAGTTFEDIFSVGTVTDGSCATGYTYVSANGSKECLKLNAGMEQAAAFLETRRYAGYLGATVEMKKEEGVSFDPAGMKLYVAYSDVGSSMSDGAGDVQLGKNSCGAIYAYDVDADYTATTASGVLEGIAASYAEGDTFYGNSCSVDGIGNPDNISFMPDQKTLLIGEDASSAHQNDMVWAYNIESAELTRIGSTPYGSETTSLYYYPDVNGFGYIMFVVQHPYGESDEDLVADESAERRSYFGYVGSLPAHQ
;
A
#
# COMPACT_ATOMS: atom_id res chain seq x y z
N MET A 1 -47.47 52.06 0.38
CA MET A 1 -48.47 52.09 -0.72
C MET A 1 -47.74 52.03 -2.05
N PRO A 2 -48.25 51.28 -3.03
CA PRO A 2 -47.47 50.30 -3.81
C PRO A 2 -47.68 50.45 -5.33
N TYR A 3 -47.07 49.58 -6.15
CA TYR A 3 -47.70 48.78 -7.23
C TYR A 3 -46.58 47.96 -7.93
N LEU A 4 -46.44 46.63 -7.74
CA LEU A 4 -47.17 45.48 -8.31
C LEU A 4 -46.92 45.22 -9.81
N HIS A 5 -46.20 44.13 -10.11
CA HIS A 5 -46.54 43.06 -11.05
C HIS A 5 -45.48 41.94 -10.91
N LEU A 6 -45.69 40.64 -11.10
CA LEU A 6 -46.78 39.70 -10.87
C LEU A 6 -46.14 38.31 -11.15
N ARG A 7 -46.44 37.31 -10.30
CA ARG A 7 -45.97 35.91 -10.38
C ARG A 7 -46.03 35.27 -11.76
N ARG A 8 -45.08 34.39 -12.05
CA ARG A 8 -45.35 33.04 -12.61
C ARG A 8 -44.48 32.00 -11.90
N HIS A 9 -45.14 31.13 -11.13
CA HIS A 9 -44.58 29.86 -10.68
C HIS A 9 -44.70 28.87 -11.83
N GLY A 10 -43.57 28.33 -12.29
CA GLY A 10 -43.51 27.14 -13.13
C GLY A 10 -43.24 25.95 -12.22
N ALA A 11 -44.26 25.12 -12.02
CA ALA A 11 -44.11 23.81 -11.41
C ALA A 11 -43.46 22.88 -12.45
N TYR A 12 -42.27 22.36 -12.16
CA TYR A 12 -41.73 21.20 -12.88
C TYR A 12 -42.27 19.94 -12.21
N LEU A 13 -43.11 19.21 -12.95
CA LEU A 13 -43.53 17.86 -12.59
C LEU A 13 -42.31 16.94 -12.66
N LEU A 14 -41.90 16.39 -11.52
CA LEU A 14 -41.14 15.15 -11.45
C LEU A 14 -42.10 13.99 -11.78
N SER A 15 -41.95 13.41 -12.96
CA SER A 15 -42.54 12.11 -13.29
C SER A 15 -41.72 11.02 -12.59
N ALA A 16 -42.23 10.54 -11.46
CA ALA A 16 -41.76 9.32 -10.83
C ALA A 16 -42.26 8.12 -11.67
N SER A 17 -41.34 7.44 -12.34
CA SER A 17 -41.58 6.12 -12.93
C SER A 17 -41.45 5.08 -11.82
N ALA A 18 -42.59 4.63 -11.29
CA ALA A 18 -42.65 3.51 -10.37
C ALA A 18 -42.34 2.21 -11.12
N VAL A 19 -41.17 1.62 -10.84
CA VAL A 19 -40.90 0.23 -11.18
C VAL A 19 -41.63 -0.64 -10.16
N VAL A 20 -42.71 -1.28 -10.61
CA VAL A 20 -43.46 -2.25 -9.82
C VAL A 20 -42.66 -3.55 -9.77
N GLY A 21 -41.95 -3.78 -8.67
CA GLY A 21 -41.40 -5.08 -8.32
C GLY A 21 -42.52 -6.04 -7.98
N THR A 22 -42.68 -7.10 -8.78
CA THR A 22 -43.57 -8.23 -8.48
C THR A 22 -43.06 -8.99 -7.26
N LEU A 23 -43.69 -8.76 -6.10
CA LEU A 23 -43.60 -9.66 -4.95
C LEU A 23 -44.31 -10.99 -5.29
N LEU A 24 -43.56 -12.07 -5.39
CA LEU A 24 -44.09 -13.43 -5.32
C LEU A 24 -44.36 -13.78 -3.85
N LEU A 25 -45.62 -13.64 -3.44
CA LEU A 25 -46.16 -14.20 -2.20
C LEU A 25 -46.29 -15.73 -2.37
N ALA A 26 -45.39 -16.49 -1.75
CA ALA A 26 -45.59 -17.92 -1.52
C ALA A 26 -46.51 -18.11 -0.31
N ALA A 27 -47.54 -18.93 -0.50
CA ALA A 27 -48.66 -19.13 0.40
C ALA A 27 -48.28 -19.85 1.70
N CYS A 28 -48.94 -19.45 2.80
CA CYS A 28 -48.97 -20.18 4.06
C CYS A 28 -49.56 -21.58 3.88
N SER A 29 -48.90 -22.59 4.42
CA SER A 29 -49.51 -23.86 4.79
C SER A 29 -49.08 -24.17 6.22
N ASP A 30 -50.00 -23.96 7.16
CA ASP A 30 -49.91 -24.52 8.51
C ASP A 30 -49.85 -26.04 8.42
N ASN A 31 -48.82 -26.65 9.00
CA ASN A 31 -48.92 -27.95 9.62
C ASN A 31 -47.85 -28.09 10.72
N ASN A 32 -48.36 -28.48 11.89
CA ASN A 32 -47.71 -28.66 13.18
C ASN A 32 -46.44 -29.53 13.19
N ASP A 33 -45.61 -29.20 14.20
CA ASP A 33 -44.70 -30.07 14.96
C ASP A 33 -43.51 -30.68 14.21
N ASN A 34 -42.33 -30.07 14.38
CA ASN A 34 -41.21 -30.71 15.10
C ASN A 34 -40.02 -29.74 15.22
N ASN A 35 -39.47 -29.65 16.44
CA ASN A 35 -38.18 -29.06 16.75
C ASN A 35 -37.11 -29.55 15.76
N ASN A 36 -36.55 -28.64 14.97
CA ASN A 36 -35.20 -28.76 14.46
C ASN A 36 -34.55 -27.38 14.55
N ASP A 37 -33.53 -27.34 15.39
CA ASP A 37 -32.55 -26.29 15.53
C ASP A 37 -31.65 -26.35 14.28
N ASP A 38 -32.14 -25.83 13.15
CA ASP A 38 -31.30 -25.57 11.97
C ASP A 38 -30.69 -24.18 12.18
N GLY A 39 -29.46 -24.17 12.70
CA GLY A 39 -28.56 -23.04 12.53
C GLY A 39 -28.32 -22.84 11.05
N GLY A 40 -29.15 -22.02 10.41
CA GLY A 40 -28.95 -21.64 9.02
C GLY A 40 -27.63 -20.90 8.91
N ASP A 41 -26.71 -21.42 8.10
CA ASP A 41 -25.52 -20.69 7.66
C ASP A 41 -25.99 -19.32 7.15
N VAL A 42 -25.73 -18.28 7.92
CA VAL A 42 -25.82 -16.91 7.43
C VAL A 42 -24.74 -16.82 6.36
N VAL A 43 -25.14 -16.65 5.11
CA VAL A 43 -24.19 -16.45 4.02
C VAL A 43 -23.37 -15.21 4.38
N LYS A 44 -22.07 -15.41 4.64
CA LYS A 44 -21.12 -14.34 4.93
C LYS A 44 -20.90 -13.56 3.63
N THR A 45 -21.50 -12.39 3.53
CA THR A 45 -21.46 -11.54 2.33
C THR A 45 -21.12 -10.12 2.72
N THR A 46 -20.39 -9.42 1.86
CA THR A 46 -20.28 -7.96 1.93
C THR A 46 -20.97 -7.31 0.74
N SER A 47 -21.52 -6.10 0.93
CA SER A 47 -21.99 -5.24 -0.15
C SER A 47 -21.91 -3.78 0.28
N PHE A 48 -21.62 -2.89 -0.67
CA PHE A 48 -21.49 -1.46 -0.44
C PHE A 48 -22.47 -0.70 -1.35
N ALA A 49 -22.98 0.45 -0.88
CA ALA A 49 -23.66 1.38 -1.76
C ALA A 49 -22.64 1.94 -2.77
N PRO A 50 -22.90 1.83 -4.09
CA PRO A 50 -21.95 2.27 -5.08
C PRO A 50 -21.75 3.78 -5.03
N VAL A 51 -20.50 4.20 -5.17
CA VAL A 51 -20.09 5.60 -5.32
C VAL A 51 -19.98 5.91 -6.81
N GLU A 52 -20.53 7.03 -7.27
CA GLU A 52 -20.40 7.49 -8.67
C GLU A 52 -19.04 8.16 -8.92
N ALA A 53 -18.56 8.13 -10.17
CA ALA A 53 -17.31 8.80 -10.52
C ALA A 53 -17.48 10.33 -10.40
N ALA A 54 -16.43 11.00 -9.94
CA ALA A 54 -16.42 12.43 -9.69
C ALA A 54 -16.67 13.25 -10.97
N ALA A 55 -17.92 13.65 -11.23
CA ALA A 55 -18.32 14.27 -12.49
C ALA A 55 -18.30 15.81 -12.51
N THR A 56 -18.06 16.46 -11.37
CA THR A 56 -18.08 17.92 -11.26
C THR A 56 -16.85 18.39 -10.50
N ASP A 57 -16.36 19.61 -10.77
CA ASP A 57 -15.24 20.20 -10.00
C ASP A 57 -15.51 20.13 -8.49
N GLY A 58 -16.73 20.42 -8.03
CA GLY A 58 -17.08 20.30 -6.62
C GLY A 58 -16.96 18.89 -6.05
N ALA A 59 -17.30 17.86 -6.82
CA ALA A 59 -17.14 16.46 -6.42
C ALA A 59 -15.66 16.04 -6.44
N LYS A 60 -14.91 16.45 -7.46
CA LYS A 60 -13.48 16.16 -7.62
C LYS A 60 -12.58 16.81 -6.55
N ARG A 61 -13.13 17.67 -5.69
CA ARG A 61 -12.43 18.30 -4.55
C ARG A 61 -12.74 17.65 -3.19
N GLN A 62 -13.58 16.61 -3.17
CA GLN A 62 -14.08 16.01 -1.95
C GLN A 62 -13.51 14.61 -1.75
N VAL A 63 -13.35 14.22 -0.49
CA VAL A 63 -13.25 12.81 -0.10
C VAL A 63 -14.65 12.31 0.18
N TYR A 64 -15.05 11.20 -0.42
CA TYR A 64 -16.33 10.55 -0.11
C TYR A 64 -16.20 9.04 -0.26
N ALA A 65 -17.09 8.34 0.45
CA ALA A 65 -17.14 6.90 0.50
C ALA A 65 -18.60 6.43 0.51
N SER A 66 -18.79 5.12 0.39
CA SER A 66 -20.10 4.48 0.44
C SER A 66 -20.94 4.97 1.63
N ASP A 67 -22.21 5.31 1.36
CA ASP A 67 -23.18 5.73 2.37
C ASP A 67 -23.68 4.58 3.24
N TYR A 68 -23.59 3.34 2.75
CA TYR A 68 -24.01 2.15 3.48
C TYR A 68 -23.08 0.97 3.19
N ALA A 69 -22.83 0.15 4.21
CA ALA A 69 -22.17 -1.13 4.05
C ALA A 69 -22.98 -2.21 4.76
N THR A 70 -23.10 -3.36 4.11
CA THR A 70 -23.66 -4.58 4.71
C THR A 70 -22.54 -5.58 4.85
N VAL A 71 -22.29 -6.04 6.08
CA VAL A 71 -21.34 -7.12 6.39
C VAL A 71 -22.10 -8.19 7.16
N ASP A 72 -22.04 -9.44 6.69
CA ASP A 72 -22.68 -10.60 7.30
C ASP A 72 -24.19 -10.38 7.58
N GLY A 73 -24.86 -9.74 6.63
CA GLY A 73 -26.31 -9.46 6.70
C GLY A 73 -26.71 -8.28 7.58
N VAL A 74 -25.76 -7.59 8.22
CA VAL A 74 -26.02 -6.38 9.02
C VAL A 74 -25.66 -5.15 8.20
N THR A 75 -26.61 -4.26 7.98
CA THR A 75 -26.38 -2.99 7.27
C THR A 75 -26.16 -1.84 8.26
N ARG A 76 -25.15 -1.00 8.01
CA ARG A 76 -24.93 0.27 8.71
C ARG A 76 -24.79 1.43 7.71
N GLU A 77 -25.18 2.61 8.15
CA GLU A 77 -24.81 3.86 7.49
C GLU A 77 -23.31 4.09 7.72
N THR A 78 -22.62 4.52 6.68
CA THR A 78 -21.17 4.72 6.64
C THR A 78 -20.85 6.02 5.93
N SER A 79 -19.65 6.53 6.14
CA SER A 79 -19.07 7.62 5.36
C SER A 79 -17.56 7.58 5.53
N TYR A 80 -16.84 8.43 4.79
CA TYR A 80 -15.46 8.73 5.16
C TYR A 80 -15.45 9.56 6.46
N VAL A 81 -14.58 9.21 7.39
CA VAL A 81 -14.37 9.91 8.67
C VAL A 81 -12.90 10.25 8.82
N THR A 82 -12.60 11.54 8.87
CA THR A 82 -11.24 12.04 9.13
C THR A 82 -10.92 11.99 10.62
N ILE A 83 -9.80 11.35 10.96
CA ILE A 83 -9.22 11.32 12.31
C ILE A 83 -8.29 12.53 12.51
N LEU A 84 -7.36 12.74 11.57
CA LEU A 84 -6.42 13.87 11.55
C LEU A 84 -6.11 14.29 10.11
N ARG A 85 -5.70 15.55 9.94
CA ARG A 85 -5.01 16.04 8.75
C ARG A 85 -3.58 16.45 9.08
N SER A 86 -2.67 16.39 8.11
CA SER A 86 -1.31 16.90 8.32
C SER A 86 -1.34 18.38 8.74
N GLY A 87 -0.41 18.76 9.61
CA GLY A 87 -0.34 20.07 10.25
C GLY A 87 -1.33 20.31 11.38
N GLU A 88 -2.22 19.36 11.70
CA GLU A 88 -3.05 19.47 12.90
C GLU A 88 -2.26 19.17 14.18
N GLN A 89 -2.44 20.03 15.18
CA GLN A 89 -1.85 19.82 16.50
C GLN A 89 -2.80 19.05 17.44
N ARG A 90 -2.30 18.01 18.11
CA ARG A 90 -2.97 17.30 19.22
C ARG A 90 -1.97 16.98 20.32
N GLY A 91 -1.84 17.90 21.28
CA GLY A 91 -0.89 17.80 22.38
C GLY A 91 -0.28 19.17 22.71
N ALA A 92 0.53 19.23 23.77
CA ALA A 92 1.06 20.51 24.28
C ALA A 92 2.30 21.02 23.52
N SER A 93 3.10 20.14 22.93
CA SER A 93 4.33 20.49 22.22
C SER A 93 4.03 20.88 20.78
N THR A 94 4.33 22.13 20.41
CA THR A 94 4.28 22.59 19.01
C THR A 94 5.40 22.01 18.15
N SER A 95 6.40 21.36 18.76
CA SER A 95 7.51 20.72 18.05
C SER A 95 7.25 19.25 17.76
N LEU A 96 6.49 18.56 18.61
CA LEU A 96 6.34 17.10 18.54
C LEU A 96 4.89 16.64 18.32
N ASN A 97 3.90 17.48 18.61
CA ASN A 97 2.49 17.10 18.56
C ASN A 97 1.72 17.70 17.37
N VAL A 98 2.44 18.11 16.32
CA VAL A 98 1.87 18.56 15.03
C VAL A 98 2.00 17.40 14.05
N PHE A 99 0.89 16.79 13.64
CA PHE A 99 0.87 15.59 12.80
C PHE A 99 1.55 15.86 11.44
N GLY A 100 2.53 15.03 11.04
CA GLY A 100 3.31 15.19 9.81
C GLY A 100 4.46 16.20 9.88
N GLN A 101 4.70 16.87 11.01
CA GLN A 101 5.88 17.73 11.17
C GLN A 101 7.19 16.92 11.24
N ILE A 102 8.05 17.11 10.26
CA ILE A 102 9.31 16.38 10.17
C ILE A 102 10.32 16.93 11.17
N VAL A 103 10.95 16.02 11.94
CA VAL A 103 11.97 16.32 12.96
C VAL A 103 13.29 15.65 12.64
N ASP A 104 14.39 16.24 13.09
CA ASP A 104 15.74 15.66 12.97
C ASP A 104 16.02 14.60 14.05
N ASN A 105 17.23 14.01 14.02
CA ASN A 105 17.69 13.01 14.98
C ASN A 105 17.87 13.55 16.43
N THR A 106 17.62 14.84 16.67
CA THR A 106 17.58 15.46 18.00
C THR A 106 16.16 15.79 18.45
N MET A 107 15.15 15.34 17.70
CA MET A 107 13.74 15.65 17.90
C MET A 107 13.43 17.16 17.77
N THR A 108 14.18 17.85 16.90
CA THR A 108 13.96 19.27 16.57
C THR A 108 13.29 19.39 15.21
N PRO A 109 12.25 20.24 15.03
CA PRO A 109 11.62 20.45 13.73
C PRO A 109 12.61 20.88 12.65
N ILE A 110 12.51 20.28 11.48
CA ILE A 110 13.27 20.69 10.29
C ILE A 110 12.55 21.89 9.65
N TYR A 111 13.31 22.97 9.44
CA TYR A 111 12.78 24.21 8.89
C TYR A 111 13.01 24.32 7.39
N GLN A 112 12.01 24.86 6.70
CA GLN A 112 12.11 25.29 5.32
C GLN A 112 12.97 26.56 5.20
N THR A 113 13.32 26.94 3.96
CA THR A 113 14.17 28.12 3.68
C THR A 113 13.52 29.42 4.16
N ASP A 114 12.20 29.50 4.20
CA ASP A 114 11.43 30.66 4.66
C ASP A 114 11.26 30.72 6.20
N GLY A 115 11.74 29.70 6.92
CA GLY A 115 11.65 29.58 8.37
C GLY A 115 10.37 28.92 8.89
N SER A 116 9.48 28.44 8.01
CA SER A 116 8.35 27.59 8.39
C SER A 116 8.83 26.17 8.75
N THR A 117 8.03 25.42 9.52
CA THR A 117 8.33 24.00 9.78
C THR A 117 7.91 23.14 8.61
N THR A 118 8.68 22.08 8.35
CA THR A 118 8.36 21.10 7.30
C THR A 118 7.21 20.22 7.78
N ILE A 119 6.06 20.29 7.12
CA ILE A 119 4.90 19.42 7.35
C ILE A 119 4.74 18.56 6.10
N ALA A 120 4.95 17.25 6.23
CA ALA A 120 4.66 16.31 5.15
C ALA A 120 3.15 16.13 5.00
N ASP A 121 2.69 16.20 3.76
CA ASP A 121 1.37 15.81 3.29
C ASP A 121 1.36 14.42 2.66
N SER A 122 2.50 13.73 2.62
CA SER A 122 2.63 12.35 2.17
C SER A 122 2.34 11.33 3.28
N ASN A 123 1.21 11.45 4.00
CA ASN A 123 0.87 10.43 5.00
C ASN A 123 0.51 9.14 4.27
N ASP A 124 1.24 8.07 4.58
CA ASP A 124 1.00 6.74 4.04
C ASP A 124 0.37 5.80 5.09
N PHE A 125 0.86 4.56 5.19
CA PHE A 125 0.30 3.52 6.03
C PHE A 125 0.07 3.99 7.46
N SER A 126 -1.17 3.80 7.93
CA SER A 126 -1.61 4.15 9.26
C SER A 126 -2.31 2.96 9.91
N SER A 127 -1.64 2.38 10.89
CA SER A 127 -2.15 1.23 11.65
C SER A 127 -3.22 1.64 12.67
N ILE A 128 -4.09 0.70 13.06
CA ILE A 128 -4.83 0.74 14.32
C ILE A 128 -4.34 -0.44 15.17
N LEU A 129 -3.88 -0.14 16.39
CA LEU A 129 -3.32 -1.11 17.32
C LEU A 129 -4.14 -1.17 18.62
N GLN A 130 -4.49 -2.39 19.06
CA GLN A 130 -5.21 -2.70 20.29
C GLN A 130 -4.25 -3.16 21.40
N VAL A 131 -3.70 -2.19 22.15
CA VAL A 131 -2.64 -2.46 23.15
C VAL A 131 -3.12 -2.10 24.55
N GLY A 132 -3.04 -3.07 25.48
CA GLY A 132 -3.37 -2.83 26.90
C GLY A 132 -4.79 -2.33 27.14
N GLY A 133 -5.75 -2.70 26.28
CA GLY A 133 -7.14 -2.23 26.33
C GLY A 133 -7.34 -0.78 25.86
N LYS A 134 -6.37 -0.22 25.14
CA LYS A 134 -6.42 1.11 24.51
C LYS A 134 -6.20 0.98 23.01
N LEU A 135 -6.54 2.05 22.29
CA LEU A 135 -6.31 2.15 20.86
C LEU A 135 -5.20 3.15 20.57
N TYR A 136 -4.31 2.75 19.68
CA TYR A 136 -3.25 3.58 19.13
C TYR A 136 -3.29 3.52 17.61
N ALA A 137 -2.74 4.53 16.96
CA ALA A 137 -2.38 4.49 15.56
C ALA A 137 -0.92 4.88 15.39
N VAL A 138 -0.20 4.12 14.58
CA VAL A 138 1.11 4.52 14.07
C VAL A 138 0.95 4.89 12.61
N SER A 139 1.27 6.14 12.28
CA SER A 139 1.19 6.70 10.92
C SER A 139 2.57 7.08 10.44
N GLN A 140 2.89 6.74 9.19
CA GLN A 140 4.14 7.12 8.54
C GLN A 140 3.95 8.13 7.40
N PHE A 141 5.03 8.84 7.08
CA PHE A 141 5.02 9.91 6.08
C PHE A 141 6.10 9.66 5.03
N GLU A 142 5.66 9.40 3.81
CA GLU A 142 6.43 9.01 2.64
C GLU A 142 7.24 10.21 2.12
N SER A 143 8.31 10.55 2.84
CA SER A 143 9.16 11.70 2.54
C SER A 143 10.64 11.40 2.81
N ARG A 144 11.52 12.35 2.46
CA ARG A 144 12.98 12.29 2.73
C ARG A 144 13.44 13.56 3.41
N PRO A 145 13.68 13.55 4.73
CA PRO A 145 13.51 12.43 5.66
C PRO A 145 12.04 12.10 5.90
N GLY A 146 11.76 10.82 6.17
CA GLY A 146 10.42 10.35 6.56
C GLY A 146 10.15 10.59 8.03
N GLY A 147 8.88 10.52 8.42
CA GLY A 147 8.45 10.69 9.81
C GLY A 147 7.45 9.62 10.23
N MET A 148 7.37 9.35 11.53
CA MET A 148 6.35 8.47 12.12
C MET A 148 5.72 9.11 13.35
N TYR A 149 4.44 8.84 13.58
CA TYR A 149 3.66 9.41 14.66
C TYR A 149 2.91 8.32 15.43
N LEU A 150 2.97 8.38 16.76
CA LEU A 150 2.09 7.61 17.63
C LEU A 150 0.91 8.50 18.03
N THR A 151 -0.29 8.08 17.67
CA THR A 151 -1.55 8.75 17.99
C THR A 151 -2.39 7.89 18.92
N ALA A 152 -2.70 8.37 20.12
CA ALA A 152 -3.70 7.75 20.98
C ALA A 152 -5.11 8.01 20.40
N LEU A 153 -5.91 6.96 20.31
CA LEU A 153 -7.28 7.03 19.78
C LEU A 153 -8.32 6.83 20.89
N SER A 154 -9.43 7.54 20.74
CA SER A 154 -10.67 7.25 21.46
C SER A 154 -11.67 6.63 20.49
N GLN A 155 -12.53 5.75 21.01
CA GLN A 155 -13.61 5.12 20.25
C GLN A 155 -14.91 5.31 21.01
N ASP A 156 -15.91 5.83 20.32
CA ASP A 156 -17.26 5.90 20.86
C ASP A 156 -17.87 4.49 20.95
N SER A 157 -18.33 4.09 22.14
CA SER A 157 -18.76 2.71 22.40
C SER A 157 -20.10 2.33 21.75
N GLU A 158 -20.90 3.31 21.31
CA GLU A 158 -22.21 3.06 20.68
C GLU A 158 -22.08 3.05 19.15
N THR A 159 -21.30 3.99 18.63
CA THR A 159 -21.18 4.26 17.19
C THR A 159 -19.89 3.73 16.58
N GLY A 160 -18.88 3.39 17.38
CA GLY A 160 -17.57 3.00 16.88
C GLY A 160 -16.79 4.17 16.28
N LYS A 161 -17.21 5.42 16.46
CA LYS A 161 -16.47 6.55 15.87
C LYS A 161 -15.10 6.70 16.52
N LEU A 162 -14.03 6.69 15.71
CA LEU A 162 -12.66 6.93 16.16
C LEU A 162 -12.34 8.43 16.13
N ALA A 163 -11.54 8.89 17.09
CA ALA A 163 -11.02 10.25 17.13
C ALA A 163 -9.64 10.30 17.80
N ALA A 164 -8.74 11.14 17.26
CA ALA A 164 -7.42 11.37 17.82
C ALA A 164 -7.50 12.14 19.15
N VAL A 165 -6.83 11.61 20.17
CA VAL A 165 -6.71 12.22 21.50
C VAL A 165 -5.43 13.06 21.60
N GLU A 166 -4.29 12.44 21.30
CA GLU A 166 -2.96 13.04 21.35
C GLU A 166 -2.08 12.36 20.30
N THR A 167 -1.22 13.11 19.63
CA THR A 167 -0.28 12.58 18.62
C THR A 167 1.13 13.06 18.95
N THR A 168 2.13 12.21 18.81
CA THR A 168 3.53 12.55 19.10
C THR A 168 4.46 11.92 18.05
N ALA A 169 5.39 12.71 17.51
CA ALA A 169 6.46 12.23 16.65
C ALA A 169 7.28 11.13 17.37
N ILE A 170 7.55 10.04 16.67
CA ILE A 170 8.35 8.91 17.15
C ILE A 170 9.83 9.23 16.94
N ASP A 171 10.65 8.91 17.94
CA ASP A 171 12.11 9.06 17.86
C ASP A 171 12.73 7.95 17.01
N LEU A 172 13.28 8.33 15.86
CA LEU A 172 13.90 7.42 14.89
C LEU A 172 15.45 7.45 14.95
N SER A 173 16.02 8.17 15.92
CA SER A 173 17.47 8.41 15.99
C SER A 173 18.27 7.11 16.17
N GLY A 174 17.67 6.08 16.77
CA GLY A 174 18.27 4.75 16.94
C GLY A 174 18.50 3.97 15.64
N ILE A 175 17.86 4.36 14.53
CA ILE A 175 17.93 3.67 13.24
C ILE A 175 18.38 4.59 12.09
N ASN A 176 18.97 5.74 12.40
CA ASN A 176 19.40 6.77 11.43
C ASN A 176 18.24 7.36 10.60
N GLY A 177 17.04 7.41 11.16
CA GLY A 177 15.85 7.90 10.47
C GLY A 177 15.31 6.91 9.45
N ILE A 178 14.30 7.35 8.70
CA ILE A 178 13.64 6.55 7.67
C ILE A 178 13.54 7.31 6.34
N TRP A 179 13.37 6.58 5.26
CA TRP A 179 13.40 7.07 3.88
C TRP A 179 12.18 6.56 3.11
N ASN A 180 11.37 7.46 2.54
CA ASN A 180 10.12 7.11 1.82
C ASN A 180 9.38 5.92 2.45
N PRO A 181 8.93 6.05 3.71
CA PRO A 181 8.13 4.99 4.29
C PRO A 181 6.77 4.93 3.57
N CYS A 182 6.56 3.92 2.70
CA CYS A 182 5.37 3.76 1.85
C CYS A 182 4.29 2.90 2.53
N ALA A 183 3.85 1.79 1.95
CA ALA A 183 2.82 0.97 2.58
C ALA A 183 3.32 0.17 3.80
N GLY A 184 2.42 -0.65 4.34
CA GLY A 184 2.69 -1.50 5.48
C GLY A 184 1.50 -2.35 5.90
N MET A 185 1.67 -3.05 7.02
CA MET A 185 0.61 -3.86 7.62
C MET A 185 0.64 -3.83 9.15
N VAL A 186 -0.45 -4.27 9.77
CA VAL A 186 -0.44 -4.68 11.17
C VAL A 186 -0.02 -6.15 11.24
N THR A 187 1.05 -6.46 11.96
CA THR A 187 1.55 -7.83 12.11
C THR A 187 0.58 -8.68 12.94
N PRO A 188 0.64 -10.03 12.86
CA PRO A 188 -0.14 -10.91 13.72
C PRO A 188 0.08 -10.72 15.24
N TRP A 189 1.19 -10.07 15.62
CA TRP A 189 1.54 -9.76 17.01
C TRP A 189 1.32 -8.28 17.37
N GLU A 190 0.41 -7.60 16.67
CA GLU A 190 -0.11 -6.26 17.01
C GLU A 190 0.96 -5.15 16.98
N THR A 191 1.81 -5.17 15.95
CA THR A 191 2.78 -4.09 15.67
C THR A 191 2.53 -3.47 14.30
N HIS A 192 3.03 -2.26 14.11
CA HIS A 192 3.03 -1.61 12.80
C HIS A 192 4.31 -1.98 12.06
N LEU A 193 4.20 -2.61 10.90
CA LEU A 193 5.31 -2.93 10.02
C LEU A 193 5.18 -2.09 8.75
N GLY A 194 6.00 -1.05 8.62
CA GLY A 194 6.09 -0.20 7.44
C GLY A 194 7.29 -0.56 6.56
N SER A 195 7.30 -0.06 5.34
CA SER A 195 8.34 -0.35 4.34
C SER A 195 9.04 0.93 3.88
N GLU A 196 10.38 0.94 3.78
CA GLU A 196 11.11 2.02 3.12
C GLU A 196 11.28 1.73 1.62
N GLU A 197 10.86 2.70 0.81
CA GLU A 197 10.77 2.57 -0.64
C GLU A 197 11.87 3.37 -1.38
N TYR A 198 12.11 3.09 -2.67
CA TYR A 198 13.07 3.79 -3.53
C TYR A 198 14.44 4.10 -2.89
N GLU A 199 15.14 3.07 -2.44
CA GLU A 199 16.36 3.21 -1.66
C GLU A 199 17.48 3.95 -2.43
N PRO A 200 18.34 4.74 -1.75
CA PRO A 200 19.41 5.47 -2.42
C PRO A 200 20.41 4.51 -3.05
N ASN A 201 20.71 4.65 -4.34
CA ASN A 201 21.59 3.72 -5.05
C ASN A 201 23.06 3.86 -4.58
N ALA A 202 23.56 2.84 -3.87
CA ALA A 202 24.89 2.88 -3.26
C ALA A 202 26.04 2.91 -4.27
N ALA A 203 25.83 2.47 -5.51
CA ALA A 203 26.80 2.61 -6.60
C ALA A 203 27.07 4.08 -6.98
N ASN A 204 26.19 5.01 -6.59
CA ASN A 204 26.37 6.45 -6.77
C ASN A 204 27.02 7.13 -5.55
N GLY A 205 27.49 6.35 -4.56
CA GLY A 205 28.15 6.86 -3.36
C GLY A 205 27.20 7.60 -2.40
N THR A 206 27.78 8.33 -1.44
CA THR A 206 27.04 8.98 -0.34
C THR A 206 26.09 10.08 -0.78
N ASP A 207 26.33 10.69 -1.94
CA ASP A 207 25.52 11.78 -2.49
C ASP A 207 24.10 11.32 -2.88
N SER A 208 23.95 10.02 -3.19
CA SER A 208 22.64 9.40 -3.45
C SER A 208 21.66 9.54 -2.28
N ALA A 209 22.18 9.70 -1.05
CA ALA A 209 21.39 9.83 0.16
C ALA A 209 21.40 11.25 0.76
N SER A 210 21.76 12.26 -0.02
CA SER A 210 21.93 13.64 0.44
C SER A 210 20.66 14.29 1.01
N SER A 211 19.47 13.82 0.62
CA SER A 211 18.18 14.26 1.18
C SER A 211 18.06 14.02 2.69
N MET A 212 18.78 13.04 3.24
CA MET A 212 18.78 12.74 4.68
C MET A 212 19.71 13.63 5.51
N SER A 213 20.48 14.52 4.87
CA SER A 213 21.48 15.35 5.58
C SER A 213 20.87 16.24 6.66
N ALA A 214 19.65 16.75 6.43
CA ALA A 214 18.93 17.58 7.39
C ALA A 214 18.54 16.78 8.65
N TYR A 215 18.11 15.52 8.47
CA TYR A 215 17.79 14.63 9.58
C TYR A 215 19.00 14.28 10.44
N LEU A 216 20.14 14.02 9.79
CA LEU A 216 21.37 13.61 10.46
C LEU A 216 22.09 14.75 11.20
N ALA A 217 21.53 15.97 11.20
CA ALA A 217 22.10 17.15 11.85
C ALA A 217 23.58 17.40 11.49
N GLY A 218 23.94 17.15 10.23
CA GLY A 218 25.29 17.35 9.69
C GLY A 218 26.26 16.17 9.80
N ALA A 219 25.81 15.00 10.27
CA ALA A 219 26.59 13.77 10.14
C ALA A 219 26.62 13.25 8.68
N THR A 220 27.63 12.43 8.34
CA THR A 220 27.80 11.87 7.00
C THR A 220 26.70 10.86 6.67
N THR A 221 26.12 10.96 5.47
CA THR A 221 25.12 10.02 4.95
C THR A 221 25.77 8.71 4.50
N ASN A 222 25.05 7.60 4.65
CA ASN A 222 25.41 6.30 4.08
C ASN A 222 24.15 5.70 3.40
N PRO A 223 24.17 5.42 2.09
CA PRO A 223 23.00 4.89 1.39
C PRO A 223 22.48 3.59 1.99
N TYR A 224 23.34 2.76 2.58
CA TYR A 224 22.95 1.49 3.19
C TYR A 224 22.20 1.62 4.52
N TYR A 225 21.97 2.83 5.05
CA TYR A 225 21.12 3.02 6.24
C TYR A 225 19.62 2.81 5.96
N TRP A 226 19.20 2.88 4.70
CA TRP A 226 17.79 2.92 4.31
C TRP A 226 17.45 1.93 3.19
N GLY A 227 16.17 1.63 3.03
CA GLY A 227 15.60 0.66 2.09
C GLY A 227 15.21 -0.65 2.76
N TYR A 228 14.72 -0.62 4.01
CA TYR A 228 14.34 -1.79 4.78
C TYR A 228 12.95 -1.64 5.43
N PRO A 229 12.29 -2.76 5.79
CA PRO A 229 11.12 -2.71 6.64
C PRO A 229 11.44 -2.15 8.04
N VAL A 230 10.52 -1.37 8.58
CA VAL A 230 10.60 -0.71 9.89
C VAL A 230 9.40 -1.09 10.74
N GLU A 231 9.66 -1.69 11.89
CA GLU A 231 8.63 -2.15 12.82
C GLU A 231 8.53 -1.21 14.03
N VAL A 232 7.31 -0.84 14.40
CA VAL A 232 6.98 -0.08 15.60
C VAL A 232 6.11 -0.92 16.54
N THR A 233 6.66 -1.20 17.72
CA THR A 233 5.92 -1.80 18.83
C THR A 233 5.43 -0.71 19.77
N VAL A 234 4.18 -0.82 20.24
CA VAL A 234 3.61 0.05 21.26
C VAL A 234 3.41 -0.74 22.55
N SER A 235 3.88 -0.20 23.67
CA SER A 235 3.67 -0.80 25.00
C SER A 235 2.32 -0.37 25.63
N ASP A 236 1.85 -1.11 26.64
CA ASP A 236 0.63 -0.75 27.43
C ASP A 236 0.67 0.67 28.02
N ALA A 237 1.88 1.19 28.25
CA ALA A 237 2.13 2.54 28.74
C ALA A 237 1.99 3.62 27.65
N GLY A 238 1.82 3.24 26.39
CA GLY A 238 1.78 4.14 25.24
C GLY A 238 3.16 4.66 24.80
N ALA A 239 4.22 3.88 25.04
CA ALA A 239 5.55 4.18 24.52
C ALA A 239 5.85 3.33 23.29
N ALA A 240 6.38 3.95 22.24
CA ALA A 240 6.82 3.30 21.01
C ALA A 240 8.29 2.87 21.09
N SER A 241 8.62 1.72 20.49
CA SER A 241 9.98 1.27 20.19
C SER A 241 10.08 0.87 18.73
N VAL A 242 11.22 1.14 18.10
CA VAL A 242 11.42 0.97 16.65
C VAL A 242 12.52 -0.04 16.39
N ALA A 243 12.28 -0.95 15.45
CA ALA A 243 13.26 -1.88 14.90
C ALA A 243 13.32 -1.73 13.37
N LYS A 244 14.50 -2.00 12.79
CA LYS A 244 14.70 -2.03 11.33
C LYS A 244 15.20 -3.41 10.94
N HIS A 245 14.50 -4.08 10.05
CA HIS A 245 14.74 -5.48 9.71
C HIS A 245 15.72 -5.63 8.53
N TYR A 246 17.00 -5.38 8.81
CA TYR A 246 18.07 -5.44 7.81
C TYR A 246 18.20 -6.79 7.10
N SER A 247 17.86 -7.89 7.79
CA SER A 247 17.92 -9.25 7.24
C SER A 247 16.82 -9.55 6.22
N MET A 248 15.81 -8.69 6.08
CA MET A 248 14.79 -8.80 5.04
C MET A 248 15.23 -8.24 3.67
N GLY A 249 16.48 -7.79 3.56
CA GLY A 249 17.07 -7.28 2.31
C GLY A 249 16.76 -5.82 2.04
N ARG A 250 17.44 -5.26 1.04
CA ARG A 250 17.46 -3.84 0.74
C ARG A 250 17.03 -3.54 -0.69
N PHE A 251 15.88 -2.90 -0.84
CA PHE A 251 15.28 -2.50 -2.12
C PHE A 251 14.13 -1.49 -1.85
N ALA A 252 13.26 -1.27 -2.84
CA ALA A 252 12.15 -0.34 -2.77
C ALA A 252 10.95 -1.12 -2.26
N HIS A 253 10.94 -1.42 -0.96
CA HIS A 253 9.86 -2.22 -0.40
C HIS A 253 8.59 -1.39 -0.45
N GLU A 254 7.60 -1.86 -1.20
CA GLU A 254 6.25 -1.30 -1.06
C GLU A 254 5.61 -1.87 0.20
N LEU A 255 5.46 -3.20 0.25
CA LEU A 255 4.81 -3.85 1.37
C LEU A 255 5.52 -5.14 1.77
N SER A 256 5.75 -5.29 3.08
CA SER A 256 6.15 -6.55 3.70
C SER A 256 4.94 -7.22 4.37
N TYR A 257 4.39 -8.27 3.73
CA TYR A 257 3.21 -8.99 4.20
C TYR A 257 3.58 -10.25 4.99
N VAL A 258 3.43 -10.21 6.32
CA VAL A 258 3.61 -11.34 7.23
C VAL A 258 2.44 -12.31 7.13
N MET A 259 2.75 -13.55 6.80
CA MET A 259 1.79 -14.64 6.65
C MET A 259 1.33 -15.18 8.03
N PRO A 260 0.21 -15.93 8.08
CA PRO A 260 -0.34 -16.44 9.35
C PRO A 260 0.54 -17.44 10.11
N ASP A 261 1.62 -17.96 9.52
CA ASP A 261 2.63 -18.75 10.25
C ASP A 261 3.56 -17.90 11.12
N GLU A 262 3.42 -16.58 11.06
CA GLU A 262 4.25 -15.58 11.75
C GLU A 262 5.73 -15.65 11.37
N LYS A 263 6.04 -16.27 10.22
CA LYS A 263 7.42 -16.53 9.77
C LYS A 263 7.66 -16.09 8.34
N THR A 264 6.75 -16.46 7.46
CA THR A 264 6.87 -16.17 6.03
C THR A 264 6.44 -14.74 5.79
N VAL A 265 7.24 -13.98 5.06
CA VAL A 265 6.93 -12.62 4.66
C VAL A 265 7.09 -12.52 3.15
N TYR A 266 6.05 -12.03 2.46
CA TYR A 266 6.14 -11.65 1.06
C TYR A 266 6.45 -10.17 0.96
N GLN A 267 7.37 -9.81 0.06
CA GLN A 267 7.86 -8.45 -0.07
C GLN A 267 7.80 -8.02 -1.54
N SER A 268 6.95 -7.03 -1.81
CA SER A 268 6.85 -6.36 -3.11
C SER A 268 7.95 -5.30 -3.28
N ASP A 269 8.41 -5.14 -4.53
CA ASP A 269 9.46 -4.18 -4.90
C ASP A 269 8.90 -3.21 -5.93
N ASP A 270 8.72 -1.95 -5.55
CA ASP A 270 8.15 -0.95 -6.43
C ASP A 270 9.24 -0.28 -7.29
N GLY A 271 9.07 -0.38 -8.61
CA GLY A 271 10.04 0.10 -9.58
C GLY A 271 9.88 -0.53 -10.96
N THR A 272 10.96 -0.57 -11.74
CA THR A 272 10.99 -1.20 -13.07
C THR A 272 12.22 -2.09 -13.19
N ASP A 273 12.07 -3.30 -13.73
CA ASP A 273 13.10 -4.33 -13.71
C ASP A 273 13.44 -4.68 -12.25
N VAL A 274 12.41 -5.02 -11.48
CA VAL A 274 12.44 -5.35 -10.06
C VAL A 274 11.98 -6.79 -9.84
N GLY A 275 12.06 -7.28 -8.60
CA GLY A 275 11.74 -8.67 -8.29
C GLY A 275 10.78 -8.83 -7.11
N PHE A 276 10.13 -9.99 -7.05
CA PHE A 276 9.29 -10.36 -5.92
C PHE A 276 10.07 -11.22 -4.93
N PHE A 277 10.02 -10.86 -3.65
CA PHE A 277 10.85 -11.49 -2.62
C PHE A 277 10.01 -12.20 -1.55
N ARG A 278 10.63 -13.20 -0.94
CA ARG A 278 10.06 -13.90 0.20
C ARG A 278 11.12 -14.10 1.26
N TYR A 279 10.81 -13.72 2.49
CA TYR A 279 11.64 -13.95 3.65
C TYR A 279 11.00 -15.00 4.56
N VAL A 280 11.80 -15.87 5.15
CA VAL A 280 11.34 -16.85 6.14
C VAL A 280 12.15 -16.66 7.40
N ALA A 281 11.51 -16.11 8.44
CA ALA A 281 12.13 -15.91 9.74
C ALA A 281 12.56 -17.25 10.37
N ASP A 282 13.59 -17.24 11.20
CA ASP A 282 14.01 -18.42 11.95
C ASP A 282 12.98 -18.78 13.04
N THR A 283 12.42 -17.76 13.68
CA THR A 283 11.49 -17.85 14.81
C THR A 283 10.18 -17.13 14.48
N ALA A 284 9.04 -17.79 14.76
CA ALA A 284 7.73 -17.17 14.60
C ALA A 284 7.61 -15.93 15.51
N GLY A 285 7.13 -14.82 14.94
CA GLY A 285 6.96 -13.55 15.65
C GLY A 285 8.25 -12.75 15.87
N ASP A 286 9.36 -13.14 15.23
CA ASP A 286 10.64 -12.45 15.34
C ASP A 286 11.31 -12.36 13.96
N LEU A 287 11.24 -11.16 13.36
CA LEU A 287 11.80 -10.90 12.03
C LEU A 287 13.31 -10.60 12.05
N SER A 288 13.98 -10.67 13.21
CA SER A 288 15.39 -10.26 13.35
C SER A 288 16.43 -11.22 12.77
N GLY A 289 16.00 -12.37 12.25
CA GLY A 289 16.88 -13.28 11.51
C GLY A 289 16.11 -14.37 10.77
N GLY A 290 16.64 -14.78 9.62
CA GLY A 290 15.95 -15.67 8.69
C GLY A 290 16.67 -15.82 7.36
N THR A 291 15.93 -16.30 6.35
CA THR A 291 16.44 -16.56 5.01
C THR A 291 15.64 -15.81 3.95
N LEU A 292 16.35 -15.10 3.07
CA LEU A 292 15.78 -14.31 1.99
C LEU A 292 15.83 -15.09 0.66
N TYR A 293 14.72 -15.05 -0.08
CA TYR A 293 14.52 -15.70 -1.36
C TYR A 293 14.02 -14.69 -2.41
N ALA A 294 14.40 -14.91 -3.66
CA ALA A 294 13.85 -14.19 -4.81
C ALA A 294 13.06 -15.13 -5.72
N MET A 295 11.98 -14.61 -6.29
CA MET A 295 11.10 -15.35 -7.18
C MET A 295 11.79 -15.69 -8.51
N LYS A 296 11.49 -16.87 -9.04
CA LYS A 296 11.69 -17.24 -10.44
C LYS A 296 10.34 -17.53 -11.07
N TRP A 297 9.96 -16.69 -12.03
CA TRP A 297 8.78 -16.82 -12.86
C TRP A 297 9.06 -17.77 -14.02
N SER A 298 8.23 -18.79 -14.20
CA SER A 298 8.27 -19.69 -15.35
C SER A 298 6.94 -19.64 -16.06
N GLN A 299 6.82 -18.75 -17.05
CA GLN A 299 5.58 -18.53 -17.77
C GLN A 299 5.07 -19.82 -18.46
N THR A 300 3.80 -20.16 -18.22
CA THR A 300 3.15 -21.36 -18.74
C THR A 300 2.13 -21.06 -19.84
N SER A 301 1.59 -19.84 -19.89
CA SER A 301 0.70 -19.39 -20.95
C SER A 301 1.46 -18.82 -22.15
N ASP A 302 0.97 -19.09 -23.36
CA ASP A 302 1.41 -18.37 -24.55
C ASP A 302 0.96 -16.89 -24.47
N SER A 303 1.84 -15.96 -24.84
CA SER A 303 1.58 -14.51 -24.77
C SER A 303 0.43 -14.03 -25.69
N SER A 304 -0.10 -14.90 -26.55
CA SER A 304 -1.29 -14.63 -27.37
C SER A 304 -2.62 -14.96 -26.71
N ASP A 305 -2.61 -15.72 -25.59
CA ASP A 305 -3.82 -16.39 -25.09
C ASP A 305 -4.41 -15.74 -23.83
N SER A 306 -3.61 -14.98 -23.07
CA SER A 306 -4.05 -14.19 -21.92
C SER A 306 -3.19 -12.93 -21.80
N ALA A 307 -3.80 -11.76 -21.69
CA ALA A 307 -3.07 -10.50 -21.53
C ALA A 307 -2.24 -10.49 -20.23
N LEU A 308 -2.72 -11.15 -19.18
CA LEU A 308 -2.05 -11.24 -17.87
C LEU A 308 -1.26 -12.55 -17.68
N GLY A 309 -1.43 -13.54 -18.56
CA GLY A 309 -0.67 -14.79 -18.51
C GLY A 309 -0.86 -15.64 -17.23
N THR A 310 -0.13 -16.75 -17.18
CA THR A 310 0.02 -17.65 -16.03
C THR A 310 1.45 -18.15 -15.91
N ALA A 311 1.89 -18.52 -14.71
CA ALA A 311 3.23 -19.06 -14.50
C ALA A 311 3.30 -20.08 -13.37
N ASP A 312 4.31 -20.96 -13.46
CA ASP A 312 4.81 -21.72 -12.32
C ASP A 312 5.86 -20.88 -11.59
N ILE A 313 5.82 -20.89 -10.26
CA ILE A 313 6.68 -20.09 -9.39
C ILE A 313 7.63 -20.99 -8.62
N SER A 314 8.91 -20.60 -8.60
CA SER A 314 9.94 -21.22 -7.76
C SER A 314 10.79 -20.15 -7.09
N TRP A 315 11.59 -20.55 -6.09
CA TRP A 315 12.29 -19.61 -5.22
C TRP A 315 13.79 -19.91 -5.19
N ILE A 316 14.60 -18.87 -5.40
CA ILE A 316 16.06 -18.92 -5.33
C ILE A 316 16.50 -18.32 -4.00
N GLU A 317 17.20 -19.09 -3.20
CA GLU A 317 17.81 -18.61 -1.95
C GLU A 317 18.90 -17.58 -2.26
N LEU A 318 18.80 -16.40 -1.64
CA LEU A 318 19.83 -15.37 -1.71
C LEU A 318 20.79 -15.51 -0.53
N GLY A 319 20.27 -15.74 0.68
CA GLY A 319 21.11 -16.00 1.85
C GLY A 319 20.35 -15.94 3.16
N SER A 320 21.01 -16.41 4.22
CA SER A 320 20.50 -16.36 5.59
C SER A 320 21.38 -15.44 6.46
N GLY A 321 20.76 -14.75 7.40
CA GLY A 321 21.46 -13.84 8.31
C GLY A 321 20.52 -13.17 9.30
N THR A 322 21.11 -12.38 10.20
CA THR A 322 20.40 -11.61 11.21
C THR A 322 20.55 -10.10 10.98
N ASP A 323 19.61 -9.33 11.52
CA ASP A 323 19.65 -7.86 11.49
C ASP A 323 20.99 -7.33 12.04
N ALA A 324 21.49 -7.96 13.11
CA ALA A 324 22.75 -7.59 13.74
C ALA A 324 23.96 -7.84 12.83
N GLU A 325 23.98 -8.93 12.07
CA GLU A 325 25.06 -9.25 11.13
C GLU A 325 25.06 -8.29 9.94
N VAL A 326 23.89 -8.02 9.34
CA VAL A 326 23.78 -7.08 8.23
C VAL A 326 24.12 -5.67 8.68
N LYS A 327 23.63 -5.24 9.85
CA LYS A 327 24.01 -3.95 10.44
C LYS A 327 25.52 -3.85 10.68
N ALA A 328 26.19 -4.93 11.10
CA ALA A 328 27.64 -4.93 11.29
C ALA A 328 28.41 -4.70 9.97
N LEU A 329 27.89 -5.16 8.82
CA LEU A 329 28.46 -4.85 7.51
C LEU A 329 28.34 -3.35 7.20
N ILE A 330 27.17 -2.77 7.46
CA ILE A 330 26.91 -1.33 7.25
C ILE A 330 27.82 -0.48 8.15
N ASP A 331 27.92 -0.83 9.43
CA ASP A 331 28.75 -0.13 10.42
C ASP A 331 30.25 -0.25 10.11
N ALA A 332 30.68 -1.32 9.42
CA ALA A 332 32.05 -1.49 8.95
C ALA A 332 32.39 -0.60 7.73
N GLY A 333 31.40 0.07 7.13
CA GLY A 333 31.59 0.96 6.00
C GLY A 333 31.71 0.25 4.66
N THR A 334 31.11 -0.93 4.50
CA THR A 334 31.04 -1.65 3.23
C THR A 334 30.51 -0.74 2.12
N THR A 335 31.21 -0.68 0.98
CA THR A 335 30.78 0.05 -0.21
C THR A 335 30.28 -0.89 -1.31
N PHE A 336 29.64 -0.34 -2.34
CA PHE A 336 29.26 -1.10 -3.53
C PHE A 336 30.46 -1.80 -4.19
N GLU A 337 31.61 -1.12 -4.30
CA GLU A 337 32.84 -1.65 -4.90
C GLU A 337 33.50 -2.75 -4.06
N ASP A 338 33.24 -2.78 -2.75
CA ASP A 338 33.65 -3.90 -1.91
C ASP A 338 32.87 -5.17 -2.29
N ILE A 339 31.57 -5.03 -2.61
CA ILE A 339 30.67 -6.14 -2.95
C ILE A 339 30.91 -6.62 -4.39
N PHE A 340 30.90 -5.71 -5.36
CA PHE A 340 30.98 -6.03 -6.78
C PHE A 340 32.12 -5.31 -7.49
N SER A 341 32.84 -6.07 -8.32
CA SER A 341 33.61 -5.50 -9.43
C SER A 341 32.68 -5.23 -10.61
N VAL A 342 32.75 -4.04 -11.20
CA VAL A 342 31.95 -3.63 -12.37
C VAL A 342 32.75 -3.76 -13.66
N GLY A 343 32.20 -4.47 -14.63
CA GLY A 343 32.70 -4.63 -15.99
C GLY A 343 31.93 -3.79 -17.00
N THR A 344 32.37 -3.80 -18.25
CA THR A 344 31.71 -3.09 -19.34
C THR A 344 30.68 -3.97 -20.03
N VAL A 345 29.45 -3.47 -20.16
CA VAL A 345 28.43 -4.06 -21.04
C VAL A 345 28.79 -3.76 -22.49
N THR A 346 28.90 -4.79 -23.32
CA THR A 346 29.11 -4.65 -24.78
C THR A 346 28.05 -5.47 -25.51
N ASP A 347 27.19 -4.83 -26.27
CA ASP A 347 26.10 -5.46 -27.04
C ASP A 347 25.25 -6.45 -26.21
N GLY A 348 24.91 -6.07 -24.96
CA GLY A 348 24.12 -6.91 -24.05
C GLY A 348 24.88 -8.12 -23.48
N SER A 349 26.21 -8.10 -23.54
CA SER A 349 27.07 -9.18 -23.05
C SER A 349 28.19 -8.68 -22.14
N CYS A 350 28.75 -9.60 -21.36
CA CYS A 350 29.83 -9.34 -20.42
C CYS A 350 31.10 -10.12 -20.77
N ALA A 351 32.25 -9.58 -20.35
CA ALA A 351 33.51 -10.30 -20.41
C ALA A 351 33.48 -11.57 -19.53
N THR A 352 34.31 -12.56 -19.85
CA THR A 352 34.42 -13.80 -19.07
C THR A 352 34.66 -13.52 -17.59
N GLY A 353 33.84 -14.12 -16.73
CA GLY A 353 33.91 -13.97 -15.27
C GLY A 353 33.05 -12.83 -14.71
N TYR A 354 32.32 -12.10 -15.57
CA TYR A 354 31.25 -11.18 -15.18
C TYR A 354 29.90 -11.74 -15.61
N THR A 355 28.87 -11.42 -14.85
CA THR A 355 27.47 -11.75 -15.11
C THR A 355 26.74 -10.50 -15.57
N TYR A 356 25.92 -10.62 -16.61
CA TYR A 356 25.02 -9.55 -17.02
C TYR A 356 23.83 -9.50 -16.08
N VAL A 357 23.53 -8.32 -15.53
CA VAL A 357 22.41 -8.09 -14.62
C VAL A 357 21.63 -6.89 -15.13
N SER A 358 20.30 -7.04 -15.21
CA SER A 358 19.35 -5.94 -15.37
C SER A 358 18.62 -5.80 -14.04
N ALA A 359 18.69 -4.63 -13.41
CA ALA A 359 18.01 -4.37 -12.14
C ALA A 359 17.73 -2.87 -12.00
N ASN A 360 16.50 -2.52 -11.63
CA ASN A 360 16.05 -1.15 -11.43
C ASN A 360 16.41 -0.22 -12.61
N GLY A 361 16.09 -0.64 -13.84
CA GLY A 361 16.41 0.05 -15.10
C GLY A 361 17.90 0.12 -15.48
N SER A 362 18.80 -0.42 -14.65
CA SER A 362 20.25 -0.41 -14.88
C SER A 362 20.72 -1.72 -15.48
N LYS A 363 21.62 -1.63 -16.48
CA LYS A 363 22.22 -2.78 -17.17
C LYS A 363 23.71 -2.82 -16.87
N GLU A 364 24.14 -3.85 -16.16
CA GLU A 364 25.47 -3.91 -15.55
C GLU A 364 26.15 -5.26 -15.84
N CYS A 365 27.48 -5.25 -15.90
CA CYS A 365 28.28 -6.46 -15.84
C CYS A 365 28.90 -6.55 -14.46
N LEU A 366 28.43 -7.46 -13.62
CA LEU A 366 28.87 -7.57 -12.23
C LEU A 366 29.69 -8.83 -12.01
N LYS A 367 30.69 -8.74 -11.14
CA LYS A 367 31.40 -9.89 -10.61
C LYS A 367 31.45 -9.77 -9.10
N LEU A 368 30.87 -10.74 -8.40
CA LEU A 368 30.90 -10.79 -6.95
C LEU A 368 32.35 -10.93 -6.45
N ASN A 369 32.73 -10.08 -5.50
CA ASN A 369 34.02 -10.19 -4.82
C ASN A 369 33.96 -11.30 -3.76
N ALA A 370 35.07 -12.03 -3.59
CA ALA A 370 35.10 -13.21 -2.74
C ALA A 370 34.76 -12.88 -1.26
N GLY A 371 33.82 -13.62 -0.68
CA GLY A 371 33.39 -13.45 0.72
C GLY A 371 32.32 -12.36 0.93
N MET A 372 31.78 -11.78 -0.15
CA MET A 372 30.77 -10.72 -0.10
C MET A 372 29.35 -11.24 -0.38
N GLU A 373 29.12 -12.55 -0.36
CA GLU A 373 27.82 -13.17 -0.63
C GLU A 373 26.74 -12.61 0.31
N GLN A 374 27.02 -12.48 1.60
CA GLN A 374 26.07 -11.95 2.59
C GLN A 374 25.77 -10.45 2.35
N ALA A 375 26.79 -9.65 2.05
CA ALA A 375 26.60 -8.24 1.71
C ALA A 375 25.79 -8.08 0.41
N ALA A 376 26.05 -8.90 -0.61
CA ALA A 376 25.30 -8.89 -1.85
C ALA A 376 23.82 -9.27 -1.63
N ALA A 377 23.55 -10.29 -0.82
CA ALA A 377 22.19 -10.73 -0.53
C ALA A 377 21.33 -9.67 0.16
N PHE A 378 21.89 -8.97 1.15
CA PHE A 378 21.11 -8.08 2.02
C PHE A 378 21.27 -6.58 1.73
N LEU A 379 22.38 -6.14 1.10
CA LEU A 379 22.60 -4.72 0.79
C LEU A 379 22.37 -4.39 -0.69
N GLU A 380 22.49 -5.39 -1.57
CA GLU A 380 22.36 -5.27 -3.03
C GLU A 380 21.39 -6.31 -3.59
N THR A 381 20.28 -6.52 -2.86
CA THR A 381 19.35 -7.64 -3.01
C THR A 381 18.87 -7.84 -4.46
N ARG A 382 18.39 -6.79 -5.12
CA ARG A 382 17.93 -6.89 -6.53
C ARG A 382 19.04 -7.35 -7.48
N ARG A 383 20.22 -6.74 -7.37
CA ARG A 383 21.37 -7.06 -8.21
C ARG A 383 21.82 -8.50 -7.98
N TYR A 384 21.84 -8.95 -6.72
CA TYR A 384 22.24 -10.30 -6.38
C TYR A 384 21.21 -11.35 -6.80
N ALA A 385 19.91 -11.04 -6.71
CA ALA A 385 18.85 -11.88 -7.24
C ALA A 385 19.02 -12.11 -8.76
N GLY A 386 19.18 -11.03 -9.54
CA GLY A 386 19.47 -11.13 -10.97
C GLY A 386 20.80 -11.85 -11.26
N TYR A 387 21.83 -11.63 -10.44
CA TYR A 387 23.12 -12.33 -10.55
C TYR A 387 23.00 -13.86 -10.38
N LEU A 388 22.09 -14.31 -9.51
CA LEU A 388 21.78 -15.73 -9.28
C LEU A 388 20.74 -16.30 -10.25
N GLY A 389 20.16 -15.46 -11.13
CA GLY A 389 19.24 -15.87 -12.18
C GLY A 389 17.76 -15.88 -11.78
N ALA A 390 17.40 -15.19 -10.70
CA ALA A 390 16.01 -14.90 -10.35
C ALA A 390 15.36 -13.98 -11.39
N THR A 391 14.03 -13.92 -11.40
CA THR A 391 13.30 -13.01 -12.28
C THR A 391 13.34 -11.60 -11.70
N VAL A 392 13.96 -10.67 -12.43
CA VAL A 392 14.06 -9.25 -12.08
C VAL A 392 13.53 -8.43 -13.27
N GLU A 393 12.27 -8.73 -13.62
CA GLU A 393 11.56 -8.20 -14.79
C GLU A 393 10.22 -7.56 -14.40
N MET A 394 9.84 -7.66 -13.13
CA MET A 394 8.58 -7.13 -12.63
C MET A 394 8.61 -5.61 -12.66
N LYS A 395 7.42 -5.02 -12.59
CA LYS A 395 7.24 -3.58 -12.61
C LYS A 395 6.09 -3.22 -11.69
N LYS A 396 6.33 -2.23 -10.83
CA LYS A 396 5.34 -1.62 -9.94
C LYS A 396 4.57 -2.67 -9.14
N GLU A 397 5.29 -3.59 -8.50
CA GLU A 397 4.70 -4.53 -7.54
C GLU A 397 4.39 -3.75 -6.28
N GLU A 398 3.11 -3.70 -5.92
CA GLU A 398 2.65 -2.78 -4.90
C GLU A 398 2.00 -3.48 -3.70
N GLY A 399 0.70 -3.28 -3.47
CA GLY A 399 -0.01 -3.89 -2.36
C GLY A 399 -0.04 -5.42 -2.41
N VAL A 400 0.00 -6.05 -1.23
CA VAL A 400 -0.09 -7.50 -1.06
C VAL A 400 -1.16 -7.84 -0.04
N SER A 401 -1.96 -8.88 -0.31
CA SER A 401 -2.96 -9.39 0.64
C SER A 401 -3.16 -10.90 0.53
N PHE A 402 -3.82 -11.53 1.50
CA PHE A 402 -3.95 -12.99 1.56
C PHE A 402 -5.39 -13.46 1.86
N ASP A 403 -5.89 -14.41 1.08
CA ASP A 403 -7.10 -15.20 1.40
C ASP A 403 -6.67 -16.50 2.11
N PRO A 404 -6.82 -16.60 3.44
CA PRO A 404 -6.43 -17.79 4.18
C PRO A 404 -7.28 -19.02 3.87
N ALA A 405 -8.55 -18.84 3.48
CA ALA A 405 -9.43 -19.96 3.15
C ALA A 405 -9.14 -20.50 1.74
N GLY A 406 -8.81 -19.60 0.81
CA GLY A 406 -8.42 -19.93 -0.56
C GLY A 406 -6.96 -20.38 -0.70
N MET A 407 -6.11 -20.12 0.30
CA MET A 407 -4.65 -20.22 0.22
C MET A 407 -4.12 -19.46 -1.00
N LYS A 408 -4.54 -18.19 -1.14
CA LYS A 408 -4.17 -17.33 -2.26
C LYS A 408 -3.59 -16.02 -1.78
N LEU A 409 -2.40 -15.69 -2.29
CA LEU A 409 -1.80 -14.37 -2.14
C LEU A 409 -2.22 -13.51 -3.33
N TYR A 410 -2.64 -12.28 -3.08
CA TYR A 410 -2.95 -11.29 -4.10
C TYR A 410 -1.85 -10.24 -4.10
N VAL A 411 -1.45 -9.80 -5.29
CA VAL A 411 -0.46 -8.75 -5.49
C VAL A 411 -0.99 -7.78 -6.54
N ALA A 412 -0.94 -6.49 -6.23
CA ALA A 412 -1.26 -5.43 -7.18
C ALA A 412 -0.03 -5.10 -8.03
N TYR A 413 -0.26 -4.91 -9.32
CA TYR A 413 0.72 -4.43 -10.28
C TYR A 413 0.18 -3.16 -10.89
N SER A 414 0.73 -2.01 -10.51
CA SER A 414 0.23 -0.72 -10.98
C SER A 414 0.42 -0.54 -12.48
N ASP A 415 1.46 -1.12 -13.07
CA ASP A 415 1.68 -1.13 -14.53
C ASP A 415 2.24 -2.48 -14.99
N VAL A 416 1.57 -3.09 -15.97
CA VAL A 416 2.10 -4.25 -16.70
C VAL A 416 2.77 -3.74 -17.97
N GLY A 417 4.08 -3.62 -17.95
CA GLY A 417 4.83 -3.00 -19.04
C GLY A 417 6.33 -3.23 -18.93
N SER A 418 7.11 -2.44 -19.69
CA SER A 418 8.58 -2.54 -19.70
C SER A 418 9.04 -3.99 -19.95
N SER A 419 9.96 -4.53 -19.16
CA SER A 419 10.50 -5.89 -19.32
C SER A 419 9.46 -7.00 -19.19
N MET A 420 8.33 -6.77 -18.54
CA MET A 420 7.23 -7.74 -18.53
C MET A 420 6.57 -7.94 -19.90
N SER A 421 6.84 -7.08 -20.89
CA SER A 421 6.11 -7.01 -22.17
C SER A 421 7.00 -6.75 -23.39
N ASP A 422 8.33 -6.86 -23.26
CA ASP A 422 9.28 -6.45 -24.30
C ASP A 422 9.64 -7.58 -25.30
N GLY A 423 9.19 -8.81 -25.05
CA GLY A 423 9.46 -9.97 -25.89
C GLY A 423 10.71 -10.78 -25.50
N ALA A 424 11.39 -10.47 -24.39
CA ALA A 424 12.59 -11.16 -23.92
C ALA A 424 12.65 -11.37 -22.40
N GLY A 425 13.18 -12.51 -21.95
CA GLY A 425 13.24 -12.85 -20.52
C GLY A 425 12.17 -13.86 -20.10
N ASP A 426 11.96 -13.98 -18.79
CA ASP A 426 11.02 -14.90 -18.17
C ASP A 426 9.55 -14.45 -18.30
N VAL A 427 9.29 -13.13 -18.37
CA VAL A 427 7.93 -12.56 -18.28
C VAL A 427 7.52 -11.91 -19.60
N GLN A 428 6.50 -12.45 -20.26
CA GLN A 428 6.04 -12.04 -21.59
C GLN A 428 4.52 -11.86 -21.65
N LEU A 429 4.07 -10.68 -21.26
CA LEU A 429 2.67 -10.34 -21.06
C LEU A 429 2.18 -9.27 -22.04
N GLY A 430 0.86 -9.13 -22.15
CA GLY A 430 0.24 -8.02 -22.85
C GLY A 430 0.40 -6.73 -22.05
N LYS A 431 0.93 -5.67 -22.68
CA LYS A 431 1.08 -4.38 -22.02
C LYS A 431 -0.28 -3.85 -21.55
N ASN A 432 -0.37 -3.48 -20.28
CA ASN A 432 -1.50 -2.78 -19.68
C ASN A 432 -1.00 -1.70 -18.70
N SER A 433 -1.11 -0.43 -19.09
CA SER A 433 -0.72 0.71 -18.25
C SER A 433 -1.76 1.11 -17.21
N CYS A 434 -2.95 0.48 -17.21
CA CYS A 434 -3.94 0.63 -16.15
C CYS A 434 -3.73 -0.40 -15.02
N GLY A 435 -2.71 -1.25 -15.13
CA GLY A 435 -2.35 -2.23 -14.12
C GLY A 435 -3.28 -3.45 -14.05
N ALA A 436 -3.01 -4.30 -13.06
CA ALA A 436 -3.71 -5.55 -12.84
C ALA A 436 -3.53 -6.08 -11.40
N ILE A 437 -4.41 -6.99 -11.00
CA ILE A 437 -4.26 -7.81 -9.80
C ILE A 437 -3.91 -9.24 -10.20
N TYR A 438 -2.88 -9.81 -9.58
CA TYR A 438 -2.52 -11.22 -9.71
C TYR A 438 -2.86 -11.99 -8.44
N ALA A 439 -3.25 -13.25 -8.61
CA ALA A 439 -3.32 -14.22 -7.54
C ALA A 439 -2.21 -15.25 -7.69
N TYR A 440 -1.63 -15.64 -6.57
CA TYR A 440 -0.67 -16.71 -6.45
C TYR A 440 -1.27 -17.83 -5.59
N ASP A 441 -1.25 -19.08 -6.06
CA ASP A 441 -1.59 -20.22 -5.20
C ASP A 441 -0.46 -20.46 -4.22
N VAL A 442 -0.82 -20.67 -2.96
CA VAL A 442 0.10 -20.86 -1.85
C VAL A 442 -0.09 -22.25 -1.25
N ASP A 443 1.01 -22.98 -1.03
CA ASP A 443 0.95 -24.30 -0.41
C ASP A 443 0.86 -24.25 1.13
N ALA A 444 0.86 -25.42 1.77
CA ALA A 444 0.73 -25.52 3.23
C ALA A 444 1.94 -24.97 4.01
N ASP A 445 3.08 -24.77 3.35
CA ASP A 445 4.29 -24.16 3.93
C ASP A 445 4.35 -22.65 3.58
N TYR A 446 3.21 -22.06 3.21
CA TYR A 446 3.07 -20.68 2.77
C TYR A 446 3.97 -20.31 1.59
N THR A 447 4.30 -21.28 0.72
CA THR A 447 5.10 -21.05 -0.49
C THR A 447 4.20 -20.85 -1.71
N ALA A 448 4.35 -19.72 -2.39
CA ALA A 448 3.66 -19.47 -3.66
C ALA A 448 4.22 -20.39 -4.75
N THR A 449 3.32 -21.06 -5.48
CA THR A 449 3.66 -22.11 -6.45
C THR A 449 3.25 -21.80 -7.90
N THR A 450 2.23 -20.98 -8.08
CA THR A 450 1.70 -20.60 -9.40
C THR A 450 1.18 -19.16 -9.33
N ALA A 451 1.09 -18.49 -10.48
CA ALA A 451 0.54 -17.15 -10.60
C ALA A 451 -0.48 -17.06 -11.76
N SER A 452 -1.52 -16.26 -11.58
CA SER A 452 -2.55 -15.99 -12.59
C SER A 452 -3.18 -14.61 -12.40
N GLY A 453 -3.46 -13.90 -13.50
CA GLY A 453 -4.21 -12.64 -13.47
C GLY A 453 -5.66 -12.82 -13.01
N VAL A 454 -6.16 -11.86 -12.23
CA VAL A 454 -7.51 -11.87 -11.62
C VAL A 454 -8.38 -10.75 -12.18
N LEU A 455 -7.85 -9.53 -12.21
CA LEU A 455 -8.55 -8.33 -12.62
C LEU A 455 -7.58 -7.42 -13.38
N GLU A 456 -8.01 -6.86 -14.50
CA GLU A 456 -7.22 -5.91 -15.30
C GLU A 456 -7.88 -4.53 -15.34
N GLY A 457 -7.05 -3.48 -15.32
CA GLY A 457 -7.51 -2.14 -15.63
C GLY A 457 -7.86 -1.99 -17.10
N ILE A 458 -8.80 -1.10 -17.41
CA ILE A 458 -9.34 -0.93 -18.77
C ILE A 458 -8.85 0.38 -19.35
N ALA A 459 -8.00 0.35 -20.38
CA ALA A 459 -7.58 1.56 -21.08
C ALA A 459 -8.77 2.29 -21.72
N ALA A 460 -8.80 3.61 -21.56
CA ALA A 460 -9.84 4.47 -22.13
C ALA A 460 -9.27 5.81 -22.62
N SER A 461 -10.07 6.53 -23.40
CA SER A 461 -9.73 7.89 -23.80
C SER A 461 -11.00 8.73 -23.89
N TYR A 462 -10.98 9.90 -23.26
CA TYR A 462 -12.10 10.84 -23.27
C TYR A 462 -11.74 12.06 -24.11
N ALA A 463 -12.69 12.54 -24.90
CA ALA A 463 -12.45 13.69 -25.78
C ALA A 463 -12.35 14.99 -24.98
N GLU A 464 -11.62 15.99 -25.50
CA GLU A 464 -11.58 17.32 -24.91
C GLU A 464 -13.00 17.88 -24.73
N GLY A 465 -13.33 18.34 -23.52
CA GLY A 465 -14.66 18.81 -23.13
C GLY A 465 -15.61 17.73 -22.61
N ASP A 466 -15.20 16.45 -22.60
CA ASP A 466 -15.88 15.40 -21.84
C ASP A 466 -15.68 15.61 -20.33
N THR A 467 -16.66 15.17 -19.53
CA THR A 467 -16.62 15.23 -18.06
C THR A 467 -15.41 14.52 -17.46
N PHE A 468 -14.96 13.45 -18.10
CA PHE A 468 -13.84 12.61 -17.69
C PHE A 468 -12.60 12.82 -18.56
N TYR A 469 -12.52 13.92 -19.30
CA TYR A 469 -11.27 14.33 -19.97
C TYR A 469 -10.12 14.40 -18.95
N GLY A 470 -8.97 13.84 -19.32
CA GLY A 470 -7.78 13.75 -18.46
C GLY A 470 -7.48 12.33 -17.97
N ASN A 471 -8.48 11.46 -17.90
CA ASN A 471 -8.29 10.05 -17.53
C ASN A 471 -7.78 9.22 -18.72
N SER A 472 -6.86 8.30 -18.47
CA SER A 472 -6.36 7.33 -19.46
C SER A 472 -6.85 5.89 -19.24
N CYS A 473 -7.55 5.66 -18.14
CA CYS A 473 -8.26 4.42 -17.83
C CYS A 473 -9.77 4.67 -17.70
N SER A 474 -10.56 3.60 -17.82
CA SER A 474 -12.01 3.66 -17.72
C SER A 474 -12.38 4.04 -16.30
N VAL A 475 -13.17 5.10 -16.12
CA VAL A 475 -13.60 5.52 -14.78
C VAL A 475 -14.45 4.45 -14.11
N ASP A 476 -15.01 3.49 -14.87
CA ASP A 476 -15.81 2.36 -14.37
C ASP A 476 -14.99 1.07 -14.15
N GLY A 477 -13.66 1.15 -14.20
CA GLY A 477 -12.75 0.05 -13.84
C GLY A 477 -11.57 0.57 -13.02
N ILE A 478 -10.70 -0.33 -12.58
CA ILE A 478 -9.49 0.05 -11.84
C ILE A 478 -8.48 0.75 -12.76
N GLY A 479 -7.65 1.62 -12.19
CA GLY A 479 -6.49 2.21 -12.83
C GLY A 479 -5.34 2.37 -11.84
N ASN A 480 -4.17 1.80 -12.18
CA ASN A 480 -2.98 1.79 -11.33
C ASN A 480 -3.30 1.31 -9.89
N PRO A 481 -3.74 0.04 -9.74
CA PRO A 481 -4.01 -0.50 -8.42
C PRO A 481 -2.73 -0.61 -7.61
N ASP A 482 -2.79 -0.10 -6.39
CA ASP A 482 -1.69 -0.08 -5.44
C ASP A 482 -2.08 -0.90 -4.19
N ASN A 483 -2.46 -0.23 -3.10
CA ASN A 483 -2.70 -0.86 -1.83
C ASN A 483 -3.96 -1.75 -1.89
N ILE A 484 -3.85 -3.01 -1.44
CA ILE A 484 -4.95 -3.98 -1.45
C ILE A 484 -5.16 -4.64 -0.08
N SER A 485 -6.42 -4.96 0.24
CA SER A 485 -6.76 -5.63 1.49
C SER A 485 -7.91 -6.62 1.30
N PHE A 486 -7.72 -7.87 1.69
CA PHE A 486 -8.74 -8.91 1.58
C PHE A 486 -9.66 -8.91 2.80
N MET A 487 -10.97 -8.95 2.56
CA MET A 487 -12.00 -9.22 3.56
C MET A 487 -12.25 -10.74 3.63
N PRO A 488 -11.70 -11.44 4.65
CA PRO A 488 -11.81 -12.89 4.75
C PRO A 488 -13.27 -13.31 4.89
N ASP A 489 -13.62 -14.50 4.41
CA ASP A 489 -14.99 -15.05 4.33
C ASP A 489 -15.98 -14.31 3.41
N GLN A 490 -15.95 -12.97 3.32
CA GLN A 490 -16.81 -12.25 2.37
C GLN A 490 -16.34 -12.33 0.92
N LYS A 491 -15.14 -12.89 0.69
CA LYS A 491 -14.53 -13.10 -0.63
C LYS A 491 -14.40 -11.80 -1.43
N THR A 492 -14.04 -10.73 -0.75
CA THR A 492 -13.92 -9.39 -1.34
C THR A 492 -12.51 -8.85 -1.15
N LEU A 493 -11.88 -8.50 -2.27
CA LEU A 493 -10.63 -7.75 -2.30
C LEU A 493 -10.95 -6.26 -2.39
N LEU A 494 -10.45 -5.49 -1.44
CA LEU A 494 -10.45 -4.04 -1.49
C LEU A 494 -9.22 -3.59 -2.27
N ILE A 495 -9.39 -2.62 -3.16
CA ILE A 495 -8.35 -2.12 -4.07
C ILE A 495 -8.32 -0.60 -4.03
N GLY A 496 -7.16 -0.04 -3.71
CA GLY A 496 -6.85 1.38 -3.79
C GLY A 496 -6.09 1.67 -5.08
N GLU A 497 -6.16 2.90 -5.53
CA GLU A 497 -5.43 3.41 -6.68
C GLU A 497 -4.37 4.42 -6.24
N ASP A 498 -3.24 4.41 -6.94
CA ASP A 498 -2.21 5.46 -7.01
C ASP A 498 -1.96 5.78 -8.48
N ALA A 499 -2.67 6.76 -9.01
CA ALA A 499 -2.72 7.05 -10.44
C ALA A 499 -2.29 8.48 -10.79
N SER A 500 -1.07 8.60 -11.28
CA SER A 500 -0.63 9.89 -11.82
C SER A 500 -1.24 10.25 -13.19
N SER A 501 -1.87 9.28 -13.86
CA SER A 501 -2.53 9.53 -15.16
C SER A 501 -3.69 8.59 -15.52
N ALA A 502 -3.89 7.47 -14.82
CA ALA A 502 -5.04 6.61 -15.07
C ALA A 502 -6.34 7.33 -14.74
N HIS A 503 -6.45 7.88 -13.51
CA HIS A 503 -7.56 8.69 -13.04
C HIS A 503 -7.10 10.05 -12.52
N GLN A 504 -7.98 11.06 -12.55
CA GLN A 504 -7.72 12.36 -11.90
C GLN A 504 -8.05 12.35 -10.40
N ASN A 505 -8.93 11.43 -10.01
CA ASN A 505 -9.40 11.23 -8.65
C ASN A 505 -9.31 9.73 -8.42
N ASP A 506 -8.44 9.34 -7.51
CA ASP A 506 -8.23 7.94 -7.22
C ASP A 506 -9.40 7.37 -6.46
N MET A 507 -9.61 6.07 -6.67
CA MET A 507 -10.82 5.40 -6.26
C MET A 507 -10.48 4.20 -5.39
N VAL A 508 -11.38 3.91 -4.46
CA VAL A 508 -11.36 2.66 -3.71
C VAL A 508 -12.44 1.74 -4.25
N TRP A 509 -12.10 0.50 -4.52
CA TRP A 509 -12.98 -0.52 -5.07
C TRP A 509 -13.14 -1.70 -4.11
N ALA A 510 -14.30 -2.35 -4.18
CA ALA A 510 -14.57 -3.65 -3.61
C ALA A 510 -14.83 -4.64 -4.74
N TYR A 511 -13.96 -5.63 -4.90
CA TYR A 511 -14.05 -6.67 -5.92
C TYR A 511 -14.36 -8.02 -5.28
N ASN A 512 -15.52 -8.60 -5.57
CA ASN A 512 -15.82 -9.96 -5.11
C ASN A 512 -15.18 -10.99 -6.06
N ILE A 513 -14.28 -11.83 -5.53
CA ILE A 513 -13.47 -12.75 -6.34
C ILE A 513 -14.26 -13.94 -6.92
N GLU A 514 -15.46 -14.23 -6.40
CA GLU A 514 -16.30 -15.32 -6.88
C GLU A 514 -17.32 -14.85 -7.92
N SER A 515 -18.01 -13.74 -7.64
CA SER A 515 -19.01 -13.16 -8.55
C SER A 515 -18.39 -12.29 -9.65
N ALA A 516 -17.13 -11.88 -9.48
CA ALA A 516 -16.41 -10.90 -10.29
C ALA A 516 -17.09 -9.50 -10.31
N GLU A 517 -17.91 -9.19 -9.31
CA GLU A 517 -18.53 -7.87 -9.17
C GLU A 517 -17.52 -6.85 -8.62
N LEU A 518 -17.34 -5.75 -9.36
CA LEU A 518 -16.50 -4.62 -8.99
C LEU A 518 -17.39 -3.43 -8.62
N THR A 519 -17.28 -2.95 -7.38
CA THR A 519 -18.05 -1.81 -6.86
C THR A 519 -17.13 -0.70 -6.41
N ARG A 520 -17.33 0.53 -6.89
CA ARG A 520 -16.64 1.71 -6.38
C ARG A 520 -17.20 2.07 -5.01
N ILE A 521 -16.35 2.18 -3.99
CA ILE A 521 -16.73 2.44 -2.60
C ILE A 521 -16.12 3.72 -2.02
N GLY A 522 -15.19 4.35 -2.72
CA GLY A 522 -14.56 5.61 -2.31
C GLY A 522 -13.96 6.37 -3.47
N SER A 523 -13.74 7.67 -3.27
CA SER A 523 -13.00 8.54 -4.19
C SER A 523 -12.28 9.65 -3.42
N THR A 524 -11.11 10.03 -3.89
CA THR A 524 -10.25 11.08 -3.33
C THR A 524 -10.43 12.41 -4.07
N PRO A 525 -9.89 13.52 -3.53
CA PRO A 525 -9.76 14.78 -4.25
C PRO A 525 -8.82 14.67 -5.46
N TYR A 526 -8.71 15.74 -6.22
CA TYR A 526 -7.83 15.84 -7.37
C TYR A 526 -6.39 15.49 -7.01
N GLY A 527 -5.72 14.72 -7.88
CA GLY A 527 -4.27 14.50 -7.85
C GLY A 527 -3.74 13.98 -6.52
N SER A 528 -4.59 13.26 -5.77
CA SER A 528 -4.21 12.46 -4.61
C SER A 528 -4.43 11.00 -4.93
N GLU A 529 -3.63 10.16 -4.31
CA GLU A 529 -3.81 8.72 -4.24
C GLU A 529 -4.62 8.25 -3.03
N THR A 530 -5.00 6.98 -3.08
CA THR A 530 -5.47 6.22 -1.92
C THR A 530 -4.38 5.29 -1.41
N THR A 531 -3.89 5.58 -0.22
CA THR A 531 -2.92 4.73 0.47
C THR A 531 -3.51 4.11 1.74
N SER A 532 -2.77 3.24 2.42
CA SER A 532 -3.15 2.62 3.69
C SER A 532 -4.46 1.83 3.62
N LEU A 533 -4.81 1.28 2.45
CA LEU A 533 -6.04 0.52 2.30
C LEU A 533 -5.97 -0.76 3.12
N TYR A 534 -6.68 -0.79 4.26
CA TYR A 534 -6.56 -1.88 5.22
C TYR A 534 -7.88 -2.16 5.92
N TYR A 535 -8.33 -3.42 5.88
CA TYR A 535 -9.54 -3.86 6.56
C TYR A 535 -9.24 -4.32 7.99
N TYR A 536 -9.90 -3.69 8.95
CA TYR A 536 -9.95 -4.13 10.34
C TYR A 536 -11.30 -4.79 10.59
N PRO A 537 -11.37 -6.12 10.71
CA PRO A 537 -12.64 -6.82 10.85
C PRO A 537 -13.31 -6.57 12.21
N ASP A 538 -12.50 -6.42 13.27
CA ASP A 538 -12.99 -6.16 14.62
C ASP A 538 -12.00 -5.33 15.45
N VAL A 539 -12.40 -4.10 15.76
CA VAL A 539 -11.78 -3.25 16.80
C VAL A 539 -12.86 -2.90 17.82
N ASN A 540 -12.84 -3.58 18.97
CA ASN A 540 -13.84 -3.48 20.05
C ASN A 540 -15.32 -3.56 19.58
N GLY A 541 -15.65 -4.46 18.66
CA GLY A 541 -17.00 -4.71 18.16
C GLY A 541 -17.41 -3.88 16.95
N PHE A 542 -16.45 -3.25 16.27
CA PHE A 542 -16.68 -2.47 15.04
C PHE A 542 -15.65 -2.81 13.97
N GLY A 543 -16.08 -2.88 12.70
CA GLY A 543 -15.18 -3.01 11.56
C GLY A 543 -14.81 -1.65 10.94
N TYR A 544 -13.68 -1.59 10.24
CA TYR A 544 -13.19 -0.37 9.57
C TYR A 544 -12.50 -0.72 8.26
N ILE A 545 -12.68 0.10 7.23
CA ILE A 545 -11.79 0.12 6.07
C ILE A 545 -11.00 1.42 6.15
N MET A 546 -9.72 1.31 6.50
CA MET A 546 -8.81 2.45 6.43
C MET A 546 -8.55 2.77 4.97
N PHE A 547 -8.53 4.05 4.62
CA PHE A 547 -7.77 4.54 3.49
C PHE A 547 -7.39 6.00 3.76
N VAL A 548 -6.14 6.32 3.48
CA VAL A 548 -5.56 7.63 3.64
C VAL A 548 -5.59 8.32 2.29
N VAL A 549 -5.87 9.62 2.31
CA VAL A 549 -5.74 10.47 1.11
C VAL A 549 -4.38 11.13 1.20
N GLN A 550 -3.44 10.66 0.38
CA GLN A 550 -2.10 11.20 0.32
C GLN A 550 -2.07 12.46 -0.57
N HIS A 551 -1.24 13.45 -0.19
CA HIS A 551 -0.87 14.63 -1.00
C HIS A 551 -1.90 15.20 -2.00
N PRO A 552 -3.15 15.56 -1.60
CA PRO A 552 -4.11 16.19 -2.52
C PRO A 552 -3.50 17.26 -3.42
N TYR A 553 -3.75 17.17 -4.72
CA TYR A 553 -3.18 18.00 -5.78
C TYR A 553 -1.65 17.86 -5.91
N GLY A 554 -1.10 16.69 -5.62
CA GLY A 554 0.33 16.37 -5.60
C GLY A 554 0.83 15.71 -6.89
N GLU A 555 0.06 14.79 -7.46
CA GLU A 555 0.44 14.06 -8.68
C GLU A 555 -0.05 14.72 -9.98
N SER A 556 -1.24 15.32 -9.90
CA SER A 556 -1.90 15.99 -11.02
C SER A 556 -2.67 17.20 -10.52
N ASP A 557 -3.12 18.04 -11.47
CA ASP A 557 -4.02 19.16 -11.19
C ASP A 557 -3.48 20.14 -10.11
N GLU A 558 -2.15 20.20 -9.97
CA GLU A 558 -1.43 21.02 -8.97
C GLU A 558 -1.80 22.51 -9.06
N ASP A 559 -2.12 23.00 -10.26
CA ASP A 559 -2.44 24.41 -10.53
C ASP A 559 -3.84 24.82 -10.06
N LEU A 560 -4.67 23.88 -9.62
CA LEU A 560 -6.02 24.14 -9.09
C LEU A 560 -6.03 24.74 -7.68
N VAL A 561 -4.93 24.62 -6.94
CA VAL A 561 -4.77 25.17 -5.59
C VAL A 561 -3.37 25.75 -5.41
N ALA A 562 -3.23 26.78 -4.57
CA ALA A 562 -1.91 27.33 -4.25
C ALA A 562 -1.08 26.34 -3.42
N ASP A 563 0.24 26.38 -3.54
CA ASP A 563 1.20 25.52 -2.82
C ASP A 563 0.98 25.51 -1.30
N GLU A 564 0.62 26.67 -0.72
CA GLU A 564 0.38 26.83 0.72
C GLU A 564 -1.07 26.50 1.15
N SER A 565 -1.90 25.98 0.25
CA SER A 565 -3.31 25.71 0.55
C SER A 565 -3.43 24.57 1.56
N ALA A 566 -4.28 24.76 2.57
CA ALA A 566 -4.65 23.68 3.48
C ALA A 566 -5.43 22.55 2.80
N GLU A 567 -5.87 22.73 1.55
CA GLU A 567 -6.47 21.67 0.74
C GLU A 567 -5.47 20.55 0.42
N ARG A 568 -4.17 20.87 0.30
CA ARG A 568 -3.08 19.92 0.01
C ARG A 568 -2.72 18.99 1.19
N ARG A 569 -3.26 19.22 2.37
CA ARG A 569 -2.97 18.39 3.56
C ARG A 569 -3.59 17.00 3.43
N SER A 570 -2.84 15.95 3.71
CA SER A 570 -3.34 14.57 3.75
C SER A 570 -4.46 14.37 4.77
N TYR A 571 -5.19 13.28 4.57
CA TYR A 571 -6.28 12.84 5.45
C TYR A 571 -5.96 11.47 6.02
N PHE A 572 -5.71 11.40 7.32
CA PHE A 572 -5.77 10.14 8.06
C PHE A 572 -7.22 9.85 8.41
N GLY A 573 -7.80 8.80 7.84
CA GLY A 573 -9.23 8.50 8.00
C GLY A 573 -9.63 7.10 7.55
N TYR A 574 -10.94 6.84 7.59
CA TYR A 574 -11.51 5.52 7.35
C TYR A 574 -12.95 5.60 6.83
N VAL A 575 -13.42 4.52 6.20
CA VAL A 575 -14.83 4.25 5.92
C VAL A 575 -15.43 3.44 7.06
N GLY A 576 -16.47 3.96 7.71
CA GLY A 576 -17.17 3.24 8.77
C GLY A 576 -17.84 4.11 9.83
N SER A 577 -18.21 3.55 10.99
CA SER A 577 -17.95 2.17 11.41
C SER A 577 -18.77 1.14 10.64
N LEU A 578 -18.15 0.00 10.34
CA LEU A 578 -18.79 -1.16 9.73
C LEU A 578 -19.32 -2.09 10.84
N PRO A 579 -20.29 -2.98 10.53
CA PRO A 579 -20.52 -4.14 11.37
C PRO A 579 -19.21 -4.92 11.55
N ALA A 580 -18.93 -5.37 12.77
CA ALA A 580 -17.78 -6.24 13.02
C ALA A 580 -17.95 -7.60 12.37
N HIS A 581 -16.82 -8.19 11.99
CA HIS A 581 -16.69 -9.56 11.54
C HIS A 581 -15.73 -10.28 12.50
N GLN A 582 -16.13 -11.45 13.00
CA GLN A 582 -15.38 -12.24 13.98
C GLN A 582 -15.09 -13.64 13.48
#